data_AF-A0A382ZKU2-F1
#
_entry.id   AF-A0A382ZKU2-F1
#
_cell.length_a   1.000
_cell.length_b   1.000
_cell.length_c   1.000
_cell.angle_alpha   90.00
_cell.angle_beta   90.00
_cell.angle_gamma   90.00
#
_symmetry.space_group_name_H-M   'P 1'
#
loop_
_entity.id
_entity.type
_entity.pdbx_description
1 polymer ?
#
loop_
_entity_poly.entity_id
_entity_poly.type
_entity_poly.pdbx_seq_one_letter_code
_entity_poly.pdbx_strand_id
1 'polypeptide(L)'
;VTLSSKDGDSIRLTDTRALTGLRFLAAFHVLLLHELPDEIANTGPIISELLERTAAVSIFFVLSGFLMSLGRGTREWKSREWLTFLKKRVAKVMPVYYVGFLVFLPIFLMRLSRMEGTDLLDGIFPALANLFHIQSFLPHFGEPWYINRPAWTIGVFMTFYLMFPFIHSWLLK
;
A
#
# COMPACT_ATOMS: atom_id res chain seq x y z
N VAL A 1 -13.84 -0.82 -21.97
CA VAL A 1 -13.92 0.36 -22.86
C VAL A 1 -12.98 0.11 -24.02
N THR A 2 -13.44 0.25 -25.24
CA THR A 2 -12.63 0.09 -26.47
C THR A 2 -12.50 1.46 -27.09
N LEU A 3 -11.28 1.97 -27.17
CA LEU A 3 -10.98 3.17 -27.95
C LEU A 3 -10.64 2.68 -29.37
N SER A 4 -11.31 3.23 -30.37
CA SER A 4 -10.98 2.94 -31.77
C SER A 4 -9.70 3.67 -32.12
N SER A 5 -8.62 2.94 -32.40
CA SER A 5 -7.43 3.52 -33.01
C SER A 5 -7.76 3.94 -34.45
N LYS A 6 -7.07 4.96 -34.96
CA LYS A 6 -7.15 5.40 -36.36
C LYS A 6 -6.79 4.27 -37.35
N ASP A 7 -6.08 3.25 -36.89
CA ASP A 7 -5.56 2.14 -37.70
C ASP A 7 -6.45 0.88 -37.70
N GLY A 8 -7.69 0.96 -37.20
CA GLY A 8 -8.64 -0.17 -37.22
C GLY A 8 -8.42 -1.23 -36.13
N ASP A 9 -7.29 -1.20 -35.42
CA ASP A 9 -7.07 -2.03 -34.24
C ASP A 9 -7.86 -1.48 -33.04
N SER A 10 -8.82 -2.27 -32.55
CA SER A 10 -9.48 -1.99 -31.28
C SER A 10 -8.49 -2.23 -30.15
N ILE A 11 -7.92 -1.16 -29.56
CA ILE A 11 -7.19 -1.30 -28.31
C ILE A 11 -8.23 -1.65 -27.25
N ARG A 12 -8.33 -2.93 -26.90
CA ARG A 12 -9.04 -3.34 -25.70
C ARG A 12 -8.25 -2.76 -24.52
N LEU A 13 -8.88 -1.92 -23.71
CA LEU A 13 -8.34 -1.46 -22.42
C LEU A 13 -8.18 -2.61 -21.39
N THR A 14 -8.03 -3.85 -21.86
CA THR A 14 -7.69 -5.04 -21.07
C THR A 14 -6.19 -5.25 -20.97
N ASP A 15 -5.36 -4.67 -21.85
CA ASP A 15 -3.92 -4.73 -21.70
C ASP A 15 -3.46 -3.75 -20.62
N THR A 16 -3.30 -4.30 -19.42
CA THR A 16 -2.89 -3.56 -18.22
C THR A 16 -1.40 -3.75 -17.92
N ARG A 17 -0.62 -4.35 -18.82
CA ARG A 17 0.80 -4.65 -18.60
C ARG A 17 1.64 -3.39 -18.43
N ALA A 18 1.44 -2.37 -19.27
CA ALA A 18 2.15 -1.10 -19.15
C ALA A 18 1.87 -0.42 -17.80
N LEU A 19 0.61 -0.38 -17.36
CA LEU A 19 0.21 0.17 -16.07
C LEU A 19 0.73 -0.67 -14.88
N THR A 20 0.83 -1.98 -15.06
CA THR A 20 1.44 -2.88 -14.07
C THR A 20 2.95 -2.63 -13.97
N GLY A 21 3.61 -2.40 -15.10
CA GLY A 21 5.01 -1.97 -15.15
C GLY A 21 5.23 -0.62 -14.46
N LEU A 22 4.37 0.37 -14.70
CA LEU A 22 4.43 1.67 -14.02
C LEU A 22 4.25 1.54 -12.51
N ARG A 23 3.36 0.65 -12.04
CA ARG A 23 3.22 0.35 -10.60
C ARG A 23 4.48 -0.29 -10.03
N PHE A 24 5.09 -1.21 -10.78
CA PHE A 24 6.35 -1.79 -10.36
C PHE A 24 7.44 -0.72 -10.25
N LEU A 25 7.58 0.18 -11.24
CA LEU A 25 8.52 1.29 -11.19
C LEU A 25 8.26 2.22 -10.01
N ALA A 26 6.99 2.54 -9.72
CA ALA A 26 6.62 3.36 -8.57
C ALA A 26 7.00 2.67 -7.24
N ALA A 27 6.68 1.37 -7.09
CA ALA A 27 7.05 0.61 -5.90
C ALA A 27 8.57 0.45 -5.74
N PHE A 28 9.28 0.24 -6.84
CA PHE A 28 10.72 0.14 -6.86
C PHE A 28 11.38 1.48 -6.50
N HIS A 29 10.81 2.59 -6.98
CA HIS A 29 11.24 3.93 -6.59
C HIS A 29 11.07 4.14 -5.08
N VAL A 30 9.92 3.75 -4.51
CA VAL A 30 9.71 3.81 -3.05
C VAL A 30 10.74 2.98 -2.29
N LEU A 31 11.09 1.78 -2.79
CA LEU A 31 12.12 0.93 -2.20
C LEU A 31 13.49 1.62 -2.23
N LEU A 32 13.92 2.11 -3.40
CA LEU A 32 15.19 2.80 -3.55
C LEU A 32 15.30 3.98 -2.59
N LEU A 33 14.26 4.80 -2.50
CA LEU A 33 14.26 5.97 -1.61
C LEU A 33 14.30 5.60 -0.13
N HIS A 34 13.80 4.44 0.27
CA HIS A 34 13.91 4.01 1.67
C HIS A 34 15.34 3.63 2.05
N GLU A 35 16.11 3.09 1.11
CA GLU A 35 17.46 2.57 1.33
C GLU A 35 18.56 3.56 0.92
N LEU A 36 18.23 4.65 0.19
CA LEU A 36 19.19 5.69 -0.15
C LEU A 36 19.59 6.49 1.10
N PRO A 37 20.90 6.71 1.33
CA PRO A 37 21.37 7.64 2.35
C PRO A 37 20.80 9.04 2.12
N ASP A 38 20.39 9.72 3.20
CA ASP A 38 19.80 11.05 3.14
C ASP A 38 20.75 12.09 2.50
N GLU A 39 22.06 11.85 2.57
CA GLU A 39 23.10 12.66 1.93
C GLU A 39 22.96 12.69 0.39
N ILE A 40 22.59 11.55 -0.22
CA ILE A 40 22.37 11.43 -1.67
C ILE A 40 21.02 12.03 -2.06
N ALA A 41 19.99 11.84 -1.22
CA ALA A 41 18.66 12.41 -1.46
C ALA A 41 18.65 13.95 -1.47
N ASN A 42 19.61 14.58 -0.77
CA ASN A 42 19.71 16.04 -0.62
C ASN A 42 20.75 16.71 -1.53
N THR A 43 21.20 16.04 -2.60
CA THR A 43 22.29 16.54 -3.48
C THR A 43 21.90 17.74 -4.37
N GLY A 44 20.66 18.24 -4.29
CA GLY A 44 20.22 19.49 -4.94
C GLY A 44 18.70 19.55 -5.14
N PRO A 45 18.10 20.74 -5.35
CA PRO A 45 16.64 20.94 -5.32
C PRO A 45 15.87 20.07 -6.33
N ILE A 46 16.41 19.91 -7.53
CA ILE A 46 15.80 19.07 -8.59
C ILE A 46 15.88 17.59 -8.23
N ILE A 47 17.00 17.15 -7.65
CA ILE A 47 17.21 15.75 -7.25
C ILE A 47 16.32 15.44 -6.03
N SER A 48 16.19 16.36 -5.07
CA SER A 48 15.32 16.19 -3.91
C SER A 48 13.83 16.15 -4.27
N GLU A 49 13.37 16.94 -5.24
CA GLU A 49 11.98 16.85 -5.75
C GLU A 49 11.75 15.55 -6.52
N LEU A 50 12.70 15.14 -7.37
CA LEU A 50 12.56 13.89 -8.12
C LEU A 50 12.55 12.66 -7.20
N LEU A 51 13.28 12.72 -6.09
CA LEU A 51 13.39 11.68 -5.07
C LEU A 51 12.34 11.82 -3.95
N GLU A 52 11.26 12.58 -4.18
CA GLU A 52 10.21 12.75 -3.18
C GLU A 52 9.44 11.43 -2.93
N ARG A 53 9.60 10.87 -1.72
CA ARG A 53 9.03 9.57 -1.30
C ARG A 53 7.51 9.52 -1.42
N THR A 54 6.84 10.62 -1.11
CA THR A 54 5.38 10.80 -1.09
C THR A 54 4.78 10.72 -2.50
N ALA A 55 5.44 11.28 -3.50
CA ALA A 55 4.98 11.30 -4.89
C ALA A 55 4.92 9.87 -5.47
N ALA A 56 5.98 9.08 -5.27
CA ALA A 56 6.04 7.70 -5.74
C ALA A 56 4.96 6.81 -5.10
N VAL A 57 4.75 6.96 -3.79
CA VAL A 57 3.66 6.26 -3.06
C VAL A 57 2.28 6.67 -3.61
N SER A 58 2.07 7.97 -3.87
CA SER A 58 0.81 8.49 -4.41
C SER A 58 0.51 7.93 -5.80
N ILE A 59 1.50 7.92 -6.70
CA ILE A 59 1.38 7.32 -8.04
C ILE A 59 1.03 5.83 -7.93
N PHE A 60 1.68 5.08 -7.04
CA PHE A 60 1.39 3.67 -6.83
C PHE A 60 -0.08 3.44 -6.44
N PHE A 61 -0.61 4.22 -5.50
CA PHE A 61 -2.00 4.10 -5.04
C PHE A 61 -3.01 4.49 -6.11
N VAL A 62 -2.79 5.62 -6.82
CA VAL A 62 -3.65 6.07 -7.91
C VAL A 62 -3.74 5.03 -9.02
N LEU A 63 -2.60 4.49 -9.48
CA LEU A 63 -2.57 3.44 -10.49
C LEU A 63 -3.23 2.14 -10.01
N SER A 64 -3.09 1.81 -8.73
CA SER A 64 -3.73 0.63 -8.14
C SER A 64 -5.26 0.75 -8.16
N GLY A 65 -5.80 1.90 -7.75
CA GLY A 65 -7.24 2.19 -7.79
C GLY A 65 -7.76 2.22 -9.22
N PHE A 66 -7.04 2.88 -10.13
CA PHE A 66 -7.41 2.95 -11.55
C PHE A 66 -7.49 1.56 -12.19
N LEU A 67 -6.51 0.68 -11.98
CA LEU A 67 -6.54 -0.69 -12.48
C LEU A 67 -7.68 -1.52 -11.89
N MET A 68 -8.02 -1.30 -10.62
CA MET A 68 -9.17 -1.96 -10.01
C MET A 68 -10.48 -1.50 -10.66
N SER A 69 -10.64 -0.21 -10.90
CA SER A 69 -11.79 0.35 -11.62
C SER A 69 -11.87 -0.15 -13.06
N LEU A 70 -10.76 -0.18 -13.80
CA LEU A 70 -10.71 -0.74 -15.16
C LEU A 70 -11.10 -2.22 -15.20
N GLY A 71 -10.55 -3.03 -14.27
CA GLY A 71 -10.84 -4.45 -14.17
C GLY A 71 -12.29 -4.75 -13.81
N ARG A 72 -12.94 -3.86 -13.04
CA ARG A 72 -14.36 -3.98 -12.70
C ARG A 72 -15.29 -3.45 -13.81
N GLY A 73 -14.89 -2.38 -14.49
CA GLY A 73 -15.72 -1.69 -15.47
C GLY A 73 -16.92 -0.99 -14.82
N THR A 74 -18.05 -0.94 -15.51
CA THR A 74 -19.29 -0.28 -15.06
C THR A 74 -20.29 -1.24 -14.39
N ARG A 75 -19.86 -2.44 -14.03
CA ARG A 75 -20.75 -3.46 -13.45
C ARG A 75 -21.06 -3.17 -11.98
N GLU A 76 -22.34 -3.06 -11.67
CA GLU A 76 -22.84 -2.93 -10.29
C GLU A 76 -22.44 -4.12 -9.41
N TRP A 77 -22.14 -3.84 -8.14
CA TRP A 77 -21.72 -4.86 -7.19
C TRP A 77 -22.89 -5.68 -6.67
N LYS A 78 -22.77 -7.01 -6.75
CA LYS A 78 -23.61 -7.94 -5.98
C LYS A 78 -22.90 -8.29 -4.66
N SER A 79 -23.64 -8.49 -3.58
CA SER A 79 -23.07 -8.77 -2.24
C SER A 79 -22.07 -9.95 -2.24
N ARG A 80 -22.37 -11.01 -3.00
CA ARG A 80 -21.47 -12.18 -3.15
C ARG A 80 -20.18 -11.85 -3.89
N GLU A 81 -20.24 -10.96 -4.87
CA GLU A 81 -19.06 -10.51 -5.64
C GLU A 81 -18.15 -9.64 -4.77
N TRP A 82 -18.73 -8.80 -3.93
CA TRP A 82 -17.98 -7.99 -2.96
C TRP A 82 -17.20 -8.88 -1.97
N LEU A 83 -17.86 -9.85 -1.34
CA LEU A 83 -17.19 -10.80 -0.45
C LEU A 83 -16.10 -11.59 -1.17
N THR A 84 -16.35 -12.02 -2.41
CA THR A 84 -15.36 -12.76 -3.22
C THR A 84 -14.15 -11.89 -3.54
N PHE A 85 -14.37 -10.61 -3.86
CA PHE A 85 -13.31 -9.64 -4.11
C PHE A 85 -12.43 -9.45 -2.87
N LEU A 86 -13.03 -9.20 -1.70
CA LEU A 86 -12.31 -9.03 -0.44
C LEU A 86 -11.51 -10.29 -0.09
N LYS A 87 -12.14 -11.47 -0.14
CA LYS A 87 -11.46 -12.75 0.17
C LYS A 87 -10.22 -12.98 -0.69
N LYS A 88 -10.31 -12.74 -2.00
CA LYS A 88 -9.15 -12.88 -2.92
C LYS A 88 -7.99 -11.96 -2.56
N ARG A 89 -8.28 -10.73 -2.13
CA ARG A 89 -7.26 -9.73 -1.77
C ARG A 89 -6.62 -10.05 -0.40
N VAL A 90 -7.45 -10.36 0.58
CA VAL A 90 -7.01 -10.77 1.93
C VAL A 90 -6.15 -12.03 1.84
N ALA A 91 -6.60 -13.08 1.13
CA ALA A 91 -5.85 -14.32 0.96
C ALA A 91 -4.50 -14.13 0.25
N LYS A 92 -4.39 -13.10 -0.61
CA LYS A 92 -3.13 -12.78 -1.29
C LYS A 92 -2.13 -12.05 -0.39
N VAL A 93 -2.60 -11.14 0.47
CA VAL A 93 -1.74 -10.19 1.19
C VAL A 93 -1.46 -10.64 2.62
N MET A 94 -2.47 -11.16 3.33
CA MET A 94 -2.35 -11.46 4.76
C MET A 94 -1.34 -12.53 5.12
N PRO A 95 -1.18 -13.64 4.36
CA PRO A 95 -0.18 -14.64 4.71
C PRO A 95 1.23 -14.05 4.77
N VAL A 96 1.60 -13.26 3.77
CA VAL A 96 2.93 -12.62 3.70
C VAL A 96 3.09 -11.59 4.82
N TYR A 97 2.04 -10.80 5.09
CA TYR A 97 2.08 -9.84 6.18
C TYR A 97 2.32 -10.50 7.53
N TYR A 98 1.54 -11.53 7.88
CA TYR A 98 1.64 -12.16 9.19
C TYR A 98 2.95 -12.93 9.37
N VAL A 99 3.49 -13.53 8.30
CA VAL A 99 4.86 -14.07 8.32
C VAL A 99 5.87 -12.96 8.63
N GLY A 100 5.79 -11.82 7.93
CA GLY A 100 6.63 -10.66 8.20
C GLY A 100 6.46 -10.13 9.63
N PHE A 101 5.23 -10.05 10.12
CA PHE A 101 4.92 -9.63 11.49
C PHE A 101 5.63 -10.54 12.50
N LEU A 102 5.49 -11.87 12.36
CA LEU A 102 6.11 -12.83 13.27
C LEU A 102 7.65 -12.79 13.21
N VAL A 103 8.23 -12.62 12.01
CA VAL A 103 9.68 -12.52 11.83
C VAL A 103 10.25 -11.24 12.47
N PHE A 104 9.54 -10.12 12.36
CA PHE A 104 10.01 -8.83 12.88
C PHE A 104 9.62 -8.57 14.35
N LEU A 105 8.70 -9.35 14.91
CA LEU A 105 8.25 -9.20 16.30
C LEU A 105 9.41 -9.33 17.32
N PRO A 106 10.33 -10.31 17.24
CA PRO A 106 11.48 -10.37 18.14
C PRO A 106 12.40 -9.15 18.03
N ILE A 107 12.61 -8.63 16.81
CA ILE A 107 13.42 -7.43 16.56
C ILE A 107 12.74 -6.21 17.20
N PHE A 108 11.42 -6.12 17.10
CA PHE A 108 10.63 -5.09 17.77
C PHE A 108 10.79 -5.15 19.30
N LEU A 109 10.64 -6.33 19.92
CA LEU A 109 10.78 -6.50 21.37
C LEU A 109 12.20 -6.19 21.84
N MET A 110 13.23 -6.58 21.08
CA MET A 110 14.63 -6.25 21.38
C MET A 110 14.91 -4.74 21.29
N ARG A 111 14.29 -4.03 20.33
CA ARG A 111 14.41 -2.56 20.23
C ARG A 111 13.76 -1.90 21.43
N LEU A 112 12.55 -2.33 21.79
CA LEU A 112 11.81 -1.82 22.94
C LEU A 112 12.60 -2.00 24.24
N SER A 113 13.19 -3.18 24.48
CA SER A 113 13.95 -3.46 25.71
C SER A 113 15.27 -2.68 25.83
N ARG A 114 15.74 -2.04 24.76
CA ARG A 114 16.99 -1.25 24.74
C ARG A 114 16.74 0.25 24.83
N MET A 115 15.48 0.69 24.75
CA MET A 115 15.15 2.10 24.84
C MET A 115 15.04 2.52 26.30
N GLU A 116 15.74 3.60 26.65
CA GLU A 116 15.68 4.16 28.00
C GLU A 116 14.30 4.76 28.26
N GLY A 117 13.74 4.48 29.44
CA GLY A 117 12.45 5.03 29.86
C GLY A 117 11.22 4.36 29.24
N THR A 118 11.37 3.19 28.60
CA THR A 118 10.26 2.39 28.08
C THR A 118 10.23 0.99 28.67
N ASP A 119 9.03 0.49 28.97
CA ASP A 119 8.78 -0.87 29.45
C ASP A 119 8.15 -1.75 28.36
N LEU A 120 8.15 -3.07 28.57
CA LEU A 120 7.50 -4.02 27.65
C LEU A 120 5.99 -3.77 27.48
N LEU A 121 5.34 -3.20 28.50
CA LEU A 121 3.92 -2.86 28.45
C LEU A 121 3.63 -1.75 27.42
N ASP A 122 4.57 -0.84 27.19
CA ASP A 122 4.45 0.24 26.20
C ASP A 122 4.38 -0.32 24.77
N GLY A 123 4.91 -1.52 24.55
CA GLY A 123 4.87 -2.22 23.27
C GLY A 123 3.52 -2.86 22.94
N ILE A 124 2.60 -3.01 23.90
CA ILE A 124 1.33 -3.71 23.69
C ILE A 124 0.47 -2.96 22.67
N PHE A 125 0.31 -1.65 22.85
CA PHE A 125 -0.53 -0.86 21.96
C PHE A 125 0.02 -0.80 20.52
N PRO A 126 1.31 -0.51 20.27
CA PRO A 126 1.91 -0.64 18.94
C PRO A 126 1.76 -2.04 18.35
N ALA A 127 1.97 -3.10 19.13
CA ALA A 127 1.86 -4.47 18.64
C ALA A 127 0.43 -4.81 18.19
N LEU A 128 -0.58 -4.44 18.98
CA LEU A 128 -1.99 -4.60 18.62
C LEU A 128 -2.36 -3.75 17.41
N ALA A 129 -1.89 -2.49 17.35
CA ALA A 129 -2.13 -1.62 16.22
C ALA A 129 -1.59 -2.22 14.92
N ASN A 130 -0.38 -2.79 14.95
CA ASN A 130 0.20 -3.51 13.82
C ASN A 130 -0.52 -4.84 13.53
N LEU A 131 -0.96 -5.58 14.55
CA LEU A 131 -1.69 -6.85 14.35
C LEU A 131 -3.01 -6.64 13.59
N PHE A 132 -3.72 -5.54 13.89
CA PHE A 132 -4.98 -5.17 13.28
C PHE A 132 -4.85 -4.19 12.10
N HIS A 133 -3.63 -3.85 11.71
CA HIS A 133 -3.32 -2.94 10.59
C HIS A 133 -3.82 -1.49 10.75
N ILE A 134 -4.14 -1.07 11.98
CA ILE A 134 -4.66 0.27 12.27
C ILE A 134 -3.56 1.31 12.53
N GLN A 135 -2.29 0.87 12.66
CA GLN A 135 -1.13 1.74 12.89
C GLN A 135 -0.93 2.82 11.82
N SER A 136 -1.55 2.65 10.65
CA SER A 136 -1.51 3.59 9.52
C SER A 136 -2.38 4.83 9.71
N PHE A 137 -3.36 4.75 10.61
CA PHE A 137 -4.37 5.78 10.85
C PHE A 137 -4.21 6.43 12.23
N LEU A 138 -3.29 5.92 13.04
CA LEU A 138 -3.00 6.46 14.36
C LEU A 138 -1.79 7.40 14.28
N PRO A 139 -1.71 8.41 15.16
CA PRO A 139 -0.53 9.26 15.26
C PRO A 139 0.72 8.41 15.50
N HIS A 140 1.85 8.83 14.95
CA HIS A 140 3.13 8.20 15.27
C HIS A 140 3.57 8.64 16.67
N PHE A 141 3.64 7.70 17.61
CA PHE A 141 3.95 7.98 19.02
C PHE A 141 5.43 7.75 19.40
N GLY A 142 6.36 7.87 18.44
CA GLY A 142 7.79 7.60 18.64
C GLY A 142 8.16 6.13 18.41
N GLU A 143 9.46 5.82 18.34
CA GLU A 143 9.93 4.44 18.13
C GLU A 143 9.98 3.63 19.45
N PRO A 144 9.84 2.29 19.41
CA PRO A 144 9.49 1.50 18.25
C PRO A 144 7.96 1.52 18.02
N TRP A 145 7.51 2.09 16.91
CA TRP A 145 6.07 2.12 16.54
C TRP A 145 5.73 1.03 15.53
N TYR A 146 6.64 0.83 14.57
CA TYR A 146 6.45 -0.12 13.49
C TYR A 146 7.22 -1.40 13.78
N ILE A 147 6.50 -2.52 13.81
CA ILE A 147 7.13 -3.86 13.87
C ILE A 147 7.92 -4.08 12.57
N ASN A 148 7.27 -3.84 11.43
CA ASN A 148 7.89 -3.82 10.11
C ASN A 148 7.57 -2.47 9.46
N ARG A 149 8.58 -1.62 9.25
CA ARG A 149 8.43 -0.23 8.78
C ARG A 149 7.55 -0.11 7.52
N PRO A 150 7.88 -0.69 6.35
CA PRO A 150 7.04 -0.56 5.15
C PRO A 150 5.65 -1.20 5.27
N ALA A 151 5.39 -2.02 6.31
CA ALA A 151 4.15 -2.77 6.46
C ALA A 151 2.94 -1.90 6.83
N TRP A 152 3.14 -0.63 7.20
CA TRP A 152 2.04 0.34 7.40
C TRP A 152 1.18 0.48 6.14
N THR A 153 1.76 0.33 4.94
CA THR A 153 1.00 0.41 3.68
C THR A 153 -0.11 -0.66 3.58
N ILE A 154 -0.01 -1.78 4.30
CA ILE A 154 -1.02 -2.84 4.30
C ILE A 154 -2.33 -2.36 4.93
N GLY A 155 -2.28 -1.58 6.02
CA GLY A 155 -3.49 -1.01 6.61
C GLY A 155 -4.25 -0.13 5.63
N VAL A 156 -3.50 0.69 4.89
CA VAL A 156 -4.04 1.53 3.82
C VAL A 156 -4.66 0.68 2.70
N PHE A 157 -4.01 -0.40 2.25
CA PHE A 157 -4.60 -1.30 1.24
C PHE A 157 -5.89 -1.96 1.70
N MET A 158 -5.96 -2.40 2.95
CA MET A 158 -7.18 -3.04 3.48
C MET A 158 -8.34 -2.06 3.51
N THR A 159 -8.10 -0.84 3.98
CA THR A 159 -9.09 0.24 3.94
C THR A 159 -9.51 0.54 2.50
N PHE A 160 -8.56 0.63 1.56
CA PHE A 160 -8.89 0.79 0.13
C PHE A 160 -9.76 -0.35 -0.40
N TYR A 161 -9.45 -1.62 -0.08
CA TYR A 161 -10.24 -2.76 -0.54
C TYR A 161 -11.64 -2.79 0.04
N LEU A 162 -11.80 -2.37 1.30
CA LEU A 162 -13.10 -2.24 1.95
C LEU A 162 -13.93 -1.12 1.33
N MET A 163 -13.35 0.05 1.10
CA MET A 163 -14.05 1.23 0.58
C MET A 163 -14.33 1.15 -0.93
N PHE A 164 -13.47 0.46 -1.69
CA PHE A 164 -13.51 0.48 -3.16
C PHE A 164 -14.87 0.17 -3.77
N PRO A 165 -15.60 -0.90 -3.36
CA PRO A 165 -16.91 -1.22 -3.94
C PRO A 165 -17.96 -0.14 -3.71
N PHE A 166 -17.90 0.55 -2.56
CA PHE A 166 -18.81 1.65 -2.24
C PHE A 166 -18.52 2.87 -3.11
N ILE A 167 -17.25 3.29 -3.18
CA ILE A 167 -16.82 4.43 -4.00
C ILE A 167 -17.11 4.14 -5.48
N HIS A 168 -16.78 2.94 -5.95
CA HIS A 168 -17.03 2.53 -7.33
C HIS A 168 -18.52 2.55 -7.68
N SER A 169 -19.38 2.07 -6.78
CA SER A 169 -20.84 2.13 -6.98
C SER A 169 -21.38 3.56 -6.93
N TRP A 170 -20.81 4.43 -6.08
CA TRP A 170 -21.19 5.84 -5.99
C TRP A 170 -20.83 6.62 -7.26
N LEU A 171 -19.67 6.36 -7.86
CA LEU A 171 -19.22 7.00 -9.10
C LEU A 171 -20.01 6.60 -10.35
N LEU A 172 -20.80 5.53 -10.30
CA LEU A 172 -21.61 5.03 -11.42
C LEU A 172 -23.08 5.45 -11.34
N LYS A 173 -23.47 6.14 -10.27
CA LYS A 173 -24.79 6.79 -10.14
C LYS A 173 -24.74 8.17 -10.76
#